data_AF-U2DW75-F1
#
_entry.id   AF-U2DW75-F1
#
_cell.length_a   1.000
_cell.length_b   1.000
_cell.length_c   1.000
_cell.angle_alpha   90.00
_cell.angle_beta   90.00
_cell.angle_gamma   90.00
#
_symmetry.space_group_name_H-M   'P 1'
#
loop_
_entity.id
_entity.type
_entity.pdbx_description
1 polymer ?
#
loop_
_entity_poly.entity_id
_entity_poly.type
_entity_poly.pdbx_seq_one_letter_code
_entity_poly.pdbx_strand_id
1 'polypeptide(L)'
;ILTNRLTLSLGSIYTKLMNSQYYDIDNLQRKAPKGTAYGVEGKGLAATIIYKNKETNSMEVNVKLADDNTYRYIESIPKQVWKILNQRKQILDYSCQAATTT
;
A
#
# COMPACT_ATOMS: atom_id res chain seq x y z
N ILE A 1 9.15 -0.11 -19.69
CA ILE A 1 8.05 -0.70 -18.89
C ILE A 1 8.18 -0.15 -17.47
N LEU A 2 7.26 0.71 -17.03
CA LEU A 2 7.23 1.17 -15.64
C LEU A 2 6.58 0.08 -14.79
N THR A 3 7.37 -0.58 -13.95
CA THR A 3 6.86 -1.61 -13.03
C THR A 3 6.26 -0.94 -11.81
N ASN A 4 4.97 -1.15 -11.56
CA ASN A 4 4.35 -0.77 -10.30
C ASN A 4 4.98 -1.59 -9.17
N ARG A 5 5.57 -0.90 -8.18
CA ARG A 5 6.19 -1.54 -7.02
C ARG A 5 5.48 -1.07 -5.76
N LEU A 6 5.29 -2.01 -4.84
CA LEU A 6 4.86 -1.73 -3.48
C LEU A 6 6.09 -1.78 -2.57
N THR A 7 6.20 -0.81 -1.67
CA THR A 7 7.24 -0.75 -0.67
C THR A 7 6.61 -0.94 0.70
N LEU A 8 7.14 -1.91 1.45
CA LEU A 8 6.80 -2.16 2.84
C LEU A 8 8.01 -1.85 3.72
N SER A 9 7.86 -0.90 4.64
CA SER A 9 8.85 -0.60 5.67
C SER A 9 8.30 -1.04 7.03
N LEU A 10 9.06 -1.87 7.74
CA LEU A 10 8.66 -2.47 9.01
C LEU A 10 9.50 -1.90 10.15
N GLY A 11 8.86 -1.16 11.05
CA GLY A 11 9.42 -0.76 12.35
C GLY A 11 8.71 -1.49 13.49
N SER A 12 9.31 -1.41 14.68
CA SER A 12 8.71 -1.96 15.92
C SER A 12 7.37 -1.30 16.25
N ILE A 13 7.28 0.02 16.08
CA ILE A 13 6.08 0.84 16.39
C ILE A 13 5.27 1.11 15.12
N TYR A 14 5.93 1.58 14.06
CA TYR A 14 5.27 1.98 12.82
C TYR A 14 5.53 0.99 11.69
N THR A 15 4.49 0.71 10.91
CA THR A 15 4.61 0.06 9.59
C THR A 15 4.15 1.05 8.51
N LYS A 16 4.88 1.13 7.40
CA LYS A 16 4.54 1.95 6.24
C LYS A 16 4.39 1.08 5.00
N LEU A 17 3.23 1.16 4.33
CA LEU A 17 2.98 0.51 3.03
C LEU A 17 2.68 1.60 2.01
N MET A 18 3.35 1.60 0.86
CA MET A 18 3.12 2.61 -0.16
C MET A 18 3.35 2.08 -1.57
N ASN A 19 2.70 2.69 -2.56
CA ASN A 19 3.23 2.66 -3.93
C ASN A 19 4.62 3.31 -3.94
N SER A 20 5.62 2.68 -4.55
CA SER A 20 7.00 3.19 -4.55
C SER A 20 7.12 4.56 -5.21
N GLN A 21 6.15 4.93 -6.06
CA GLN A 21 6.08 6.20 -6.78
C GLN A 21 5.19 7.24 -6.09
N TYR A 22 4.70 6.99 -4.86
CA TYR A 22 3.71 7.86 -4.20
C TYR A 22 4.15 9.34 -4.14
N TYR A 23 5.41 9.61 -3.83
CA TYR A 23 5.93 10.99 -3.75
C TYR A 23 6.24 11.60 -5.13
N ASP A 24 6.50 10.76 -6.15
CA ASP A 24 6.84 11.21 -7.51
C ASP A 24 5.62 11.25 -8.43
N ILE A 25 4.43 10.87 -7.94
CA ILE A 25 3.28 10.63 -8.82
C ILE A 25 2.79 11.90 -9.52
N ASP A 26 2.91 13.07 -8.88
CA ASP A 26 2.50 14.34 -9.49
C ASP A 26 3.40 14.68 -10.70
N ASN A 27 4.68 14.34 -10.61
CA ASN A 27 5.63 14.46 -11.73
C ASN A 27 5.38 13.41 -12.82
N LEU A 28 4.90 12.21 -12.46
CA LEU A 28 4.57 11.15 -13.41
C LEU A 28 3.24 11.43 -14.13
N GLN A 29 2.23 11.96 -13.43
CA GLN A 29 0.94 12.36 -14.01
C GLN A 29 1.08 13.51 -15.00
N ARG A 30 1.90 14.52 -14.71
CA ARG A 30 2.19 15.62 -15.66
C ARG A 30 2.82 15.14 -16.97
N LYS A 31 3.51 13.98 -16.93
CA LYS A 31 4.10 13.35 -18.12
C LYS A 31 3.12 12.40 -18.83
N ALA A 32 1.93 12.19 -18.27
CA ALA A 32 0.91 11.29 -18.81
C ALA A 32 0.08 11.96 -19.90
N PRO A 33 -0.16 11.29 -21.04
CA PRO A 33 -1.17 11.71 -21.99
C PRO A 33 -2.50 11.99 -21.27
N LYS A 34 -3.18 13.07 -21.66
CA LYS A 34 -4.48 13.43 -21.12
C LYS A 34 -5.44 12.25 -21.28
N GLY A 35 -6.00 11.74 -20.18
CA GLY A 35 -6.88 10.58 -20.18
C GLY A 35 -6.22 9.23 -19.87
N THR A 36 -4.89 9.19 -19.70
CA THR A 36 -4.19 8.01 -19.16
C THR A 36 -3.73 8.32 -17.74
N ALA A 37 -4.41 7.78 -16.73
CA ALA A 37 -3.76 7.66 -15.43
C ALA A 37 -2.60 6.68 -15.62
N TYR A 38 -1.35 7.16 -15.63
CA TYR A 38 -0.21 6.25 -15.74
C TYR A 38 -0.23 5.29 -14.56
N GLY A 39 -0.34 3.99 -14.83
CA GLY A 39 -0.04 2.94 -13.86
C GLY A 39 -1.19 2.48 -12.96
N VAL A 40 -2.42 2.98 -13.11
CA VAL A 40 -3.58 2.44 -12.37
C VAL A 40 -4.79 2.36 -13.31
N GLU A 41 -5.30 1.16 -13.57
CA GLU A 41 -6.57 0.92 -14.31
C GLU A 41 -7.80 1.30 -13.49
N GLY A 42 -7.78 2.48 -12.87
CA GLY A 42 -8.89 3.02 -12.12
C GLY A 42 -8.98 4.51 -12.41
N LYS A 43 -10.07 4.94 -13.05
CA LYS A 43 -10.40 6.37 -13.12
C LYS A 43 -10.53 6.87 -11.67
N GLY A 44 -9.51 7.59 -11.19
CA GLY A 44 -9.57 8.31 -9.92
C GLY A 44 -8.49 7.98 -8.89
N LEU A 45 -7.85 6.80 -8.87
CA LEU A 45 -6.85 6.45 -7.85
C LEU A 45 -5.44 6.44 -8.42
N ALA A 46 -4.55 7.28 -7.91
CA ALA A 46 -3.19 7.41 -8.42
C ALA A 46 -2.17 6.66 -7.56
N ALA A 47 -2.14 6.93 -6.25
CA ALA A 47 -1.24 6.24 -5.33
C ALA A 47 -1.78 6.28 -3.90
N THR A 48 -1.42 5.27 -3.12
CA THR A 48 -1.79 5.15 -1.72
C THR A 48 -0.55 5.00 -0.85
N ILE A 49 -0.60 5.62 0.32
CA ILE A 49 0.32 5.40 1.43
C ILE A 49 -0.48 5.14 2.70
N ILE A 50 -0.07 4.11 3.44
CA ILE A 50 -0.69 3.67 4.68
C ILE A 50 0.37 3.66 5.76
N TYR A 51 0.10 4.37 6.86
CA TYR A 51 0.88 4.32 8.09
C TYR A 51 0.08 3.58 9.15
N LYS A 52 0.65 2.53 9.74
CA LYS A 52 0.05 1.79 10.85
C LYS A 52 0.85 2.06 12.11
N ASN A 53 0.22 2.61 13.14
CA ASN A 53 0.78 2.75 14.49
C ASN A 53 0.29 1.57 15.35
N LYS A 54 1.22 0.69 15.73
CA LYS A 54 0.93 -0.52 16.51
C LYS A 54 0.68 -0.22 17.99
N GLU A 55 1.21 0.89 18.52
CA GLU A 55 0.98 1.29 19.91
C GLU A 55 -0.46 1.78 20.11
N THR A 56 -0.99 2.54 19.16
CA THR A 56 -2.35 3.10 19.24
C THR A 56 -3.39 2.28 18.49
N ASN A 57 -2.99 1.18 17.86
CA ASN A 57 -3.84 0.37 16.97
C ASN A 57 -4.59 1.20 15.90
N SER A 58 -3.94 2.24 15.37
CA SER A 58 -4.52 3.15 14.39
C SER A 58 -3.78 3.07 13.06
N MET A 59 -4.48 3.26 11.96
CA MET A 59 -3.89 3.48 10.65
C MET A 59 -4.38 4.75 9.98
N GLU A 60 -3.45 5.50 9.42
CA GLU A 60 -3.71 6.63 8.55
C GLU A 60 -3.50 6.19 7.11
N VAL A 61 -4.50 6.46 6.27
CA VAL A 61 -4.47 6.16 4.84
C VAL A 61 -4.57 7.47 4.08
N ASN A 62 -3.59 7.71 3.20
CA ASN A 62 -3.60 8.84 2.28
C ASN A 62 -3.65 8.31 0.85
N VAL A 63 -4.64 8.77 0.10
CA VAL A 63 -4.91 8.37 -1.27
C VAL A 63 -4.81 9.60 -2.15
N LYS A 64 -3.84 9.61 -3.06
CA LYS A 64 -3.76 10.61 -4.13
C LYS A 64 -4.67 10.20 -5.27
N LEU A 65 -5.47 11.14 -5.74
CA LEU A 65 -6.30 10.97 -6.92
C LEU A 65 -5.58 11.49 -8.18
N ALA A 66 -6.21 11.28 -9.33
CA ALA A 66 -5.71 11.74 -10.64
C ALA A 66 -5.94 13.25 -10.90
N ASP A 67 -6.66 13.95 -10.02
CA ASP A 67 -7.07 15.35 -10.13
C ASP A 67 -6.40 16.24 -9.07
N ASP A 68 -5.18 15.89 -8.65
CA ASP A 68 -4.37 16.55 -7.62
C ASP A 68 -4.99 16.55 -6.20
N ASN A 69 -6.15 15.93 -5.99
CA ASN A 69 -6.75 15.80 -4.67
C ASN A 69 -6.08 14.68 -3.85
N THR A 70 -5.90 14.90 -2.56
CA THR A 70 -5.47 13.87 -1.60
C THR A 70 -6.56 13.64 -0.56
N TYR A 71 -7.10 12.43 -0.52
CA TYR A 71 -8.02 11.99 0.53
C TYR A 71 -7.24 11.38 1.67
N ARG A 72 -7.51 11.85 2.88
CA ARG A 72 -6.93 11.30 4.10
C ARG A 72 -8.04 10.83 5.02
N TYR A 73 -7.88 9.63 5.55
CA TYR A 73 -8.72 9.13 6.63
C TYR A 73 -7.90 8.34 7.64
N ILE A 74 -8.42 8.26 8.86
CA ILE A 74 -7.80 7.53 9.97
C ILE A 74 -8.83 6.53 10.47
N GLU A 75 -8.42 5.27 10.61
CA GLU A 75 -9.25 4.21 11.15
C GLU A 75 -8.45 3.30 12.10
N SER A 76 -9.14 2.38 12.77
CA SER A 76 -8.45 1.34 13.54
C SER A 76 -7.77 0.35 12.60
N ILE A 77 -6.63 -0.21 12.99
CA ILE A 77 -6.03 -1.31 12.22
C ILE A 77 -7.02 -2.48 12.21
N PRO A 78 -7.45 -2.98 11.04
CA PRO A 78 -8.43 -4.04 10.97
C PRO A 78 -7.88 -5.33 11.58
N LYS A 79 -8.68 -5.96 12.44
CA LYS A 79 -8.38 -7.28 12.98
C LYS A 79 -8.77 -8.33 11.95
N GLN A 80 -7.78 -8.94 11.31
CA GLN A 80 -8.00 -10.04 10.37
C GLN A 80 -7.95 -11.37 11.13
N VAL A 81 -8.93 -12.24 10.87
CA VAL A 81 -8.98 -13.59 11.43
C VAL A 81 -8.34 -14.55 10.43
N TRP A 82 -7.20 -15.12 10.81
CA TRP A 82 -6.43 -15.99 9.95
C TRP A 82 -6.59 -17.46 10.34
N LYS A 83 -6.85 -18.32 9.35
CA LYS A 83 -6.72 -19.78 9.49
C LYS A 83 -5.31 -20.19 9.10
N ILE A 84 -4.52 -20.62 10.08
CA ILE A 84 -3.14 -21.07 9.88
C ILE A 84 -3.13 -22.45 9.21
N LEU A 85 -2.27 -22.65 8.21
CA LEU A 85 -2.09 -23.91 7.49
C LEU A 85 -0.77 -24.58 7.88
N ASN A 86 -0.65 -25.88 7.60
CA ASN A 86 0.58 -26.65 7.88
C ASN A 86 1.69 -26.45 6.84
N GLN A 87 1.41 -25.77 5.72
CA GLN A 87 2.36 -25.53 4.65
C GLN A 87 3.41 -24.50 5.07
N ARG A 88 4.69 -24.84 4.89
CA ARG A 88 5.84 -23.99 5.21
C ARG A 88 6.77 -23.87 4.01
N LYS A 89 7.41 -22.71 3.87
CA LYS A 89 8.39 -22.45 2.80
C LYS A 89 9.35 -21.36 3.25
N GLN A 90 10.59 -21.41 2.76
CA GLN A 90 11.51 -20.27 2.89
C GLN A 90 11.30 -19.27 1.77
N ILE A 91 11.21 -17.98 2.13
CA ILE A 91 11.15 -16.86 1.19
C ILE A 91 12.27 -15.90 1.58
N LEU A 92 13.26 -15.73 0.71
CA LEU A 92 14.45 -14.90 0.98
C LEU A 92 15.10 -15.26 2.32
N ASP A 93 15.27 -16.56 2.58
CA ASP A 93 15.83 -17.15 3.82
C ASP A 93 14.99 -16.97 5.09
N TYR A 94 13.85 -16.29 5.02
CA TYR A 94 12.88 -16.24 6.11
C TYR A 94 11.98 -17.47 6.10
N SER A 95 11.82 -18.12 7.26
CA SER A 95 10.85 -19.20 7.43
C SER A 95 9.42 -18.64 7.45
N CYS A 96 8.62 -19.00 6.45
CA CYS A 96 7.23 -18.57 6.31
C CYS A 96 6.25 -19.74 6.49
N GLN A 97 5.07 -19.43 7.03
CA GLN A 97 3.95 -20.36 7.18
C GLN A 97 2.73 -19.79 6.46
N ALA A 98 2.03 -20.63 5.71
CA ALA A 98 0.83 -20.20 4.98
C ALA A 98 -0.37 -19.99 5.93
N ALA A 99 -1.22 -19.03 5.60
CA ALA A 99 -2.48 -18.75 6.27
C ALA A 99 -3.51 -18.20 5.27
N THR A 100 -4.81 -18.36 5.56
CA THR A 100 -5.92 -17.86 4.73
C THR A 100 -6.87 -17.00 5.57
N THR A 101 -7.42 -15.94 4.97
CA THR A 101 -8.50 -15.10 5.53
C THR A 101 -9.61 -15.00 4.49
N THR A 102 -10.84 -14.79 4.95
CA THR A 102 -11.97 -14.31 4.13
C THR A 102 -12.15 -12.82 4.30
#